data_AF-A0A392PPH1-F1
#
_entry.id   AF-A0A392PPH1-F1
#
_cell.length_a   1.000
_cell.length_b   1.000
_cell.length_c   1.000
_cell.angle_alpha   90.00
_cell.angle_beta   90.00
_cell.angle_gamma   90.00
#
_symmetry.space_group_name_H-M   'P 1'
#
loop_
_entity.id
_entity.type
_entity.pdbx_description
1 polymer ?
#
loop_
_entity_poly.entity_id
_entity_poly.type
_entity_poly.pdbx_seq_one_letter_code
_entity_poly.pdbx_strand_id
1 'polypeptide(L)'
;MLYYNIHWNYGLLPQTWEDPSLANHEVEGAFGDNDPVDVVEIGDSQRKIGEVLKVKPLAALAMIDEGELDWKIVAISLDDPKASLVNDVDDVEKHFP
;
A
#
# COMPACT_ATOMS: atom_id res chain seq x y z
N MET A 1 -24.86 -1.34 -7.88
CA MET A 1 -23.61 -1.42 -7.09
C MET A 1 -22.51 -1.78 -8.07
N LEU A 2 -21.64 -0.82 -8.38
CA LEU A 2 -20.47 -1.07 -9.22
C LEU A 2 -19.55 -2.01 -8.43
N TYR A 3 -19.32 -3.22 -8.93
CA TYR A 3 -18.30 -4.10 -8.39
C TYR A 3 -16.94 -3.50 -8.70
N TYR A 4 -16.33 -2.81 -7.74
CA TYR A 4 -14.89 -2.55 -7.78
C TYR A 4 -14.19 -3.87 -7.48
N ASN A 5 -13.50 -4.41 -8.48
CA ASN A 5 -12.77 -5.67 -8.35
C ASN A 5 -11.38 -5.34 -7.77
N ILE A 6 -11.32 -5.09 -6.46
CA ILE A 6 -10.04 -4.93 -5.77
C ILE A 6 -9.46 -6.35 -5.60
N HIS A 7 -8.33 -6.60 -6.27
CA HIS A 7 -7.69 -7.91 -6.30
C HIS A 7 -6.80 -8.18 -5.08
N TRP A 8 -6.66 -7.20 -4.19
CA TRP A 8 -5.79 -7.23 -3.02
C TRP A 8 -6.56 -6.90 -1.74
N ASN A 9 -5.99 -7.22 -0.59
CA ASN A 9 -6.47 -6.64 0.67
C ASN A 9 -5.99 -5.19 0.73
N TYR A 10 -6.91 -4.25 0.93
CA TYR A 10 -6.63 -2.82 0.91
C TYR A 10 -6.94 -2.19 2.26
N GLY A 11 -6.08 -1.29 2.71
CA GLY A 11 -6.23 -0.59 3.98
C GLY A 11 -5.19 0.52 4.12
N LEU A 12 -4.79 0.80 5.36
CA LEU A 12 -3.93 1.93 5.68
C LEU A 12 -2.96 1.60 6.82
N LEU A 13 -1.93 2.44 6.99
CA LEU A 13 -1.08 2.46 8.17
C LEU A 13 -1.65 3.43 9.23
N PRO A 14 -2.03 2.96 10.43
CA PRO A 14 -2.53 3.86 11.46
C PRO A 14 -1.44 4.83 11.94
N GLN A 15 -1.85 5.99 12.47
CA GLN A 15 -0.93 7.05 12.93
C GLN A 15 -0.04 7.62 11.83
N THR A 16 -0.48 7.56 10.57
CA THR A 16 0.11 8.25 9.43
C THR A 16 -0.89 9.26 8.88
N TRP A 17 -0.39 10.22 8.11
CA TRP A 17 -1.19 11.23 7.44
C TRP A 17 -0.40 11.82 6.28
N GLU A 18 -1.00 11.85 5.10
CA GLU A 18 -0.48 12.50 3.91
C GLU A 18 -0.85 13.99 3.97
N ASP A 19 0.07 14.81 4.48
CA ASP A 19 -0.18 16.23 4.77
C ASP A 19 -0.49 17.04 3.49
N PRO A 20 -1.72 17.56 3.31
CA PRO A 20 -2.12 18.32 2.13
C PRO A 20 -1.56 19.75 2.13
N SER A 21 -0.88 20.17 3.21
CA SER A 21 -0.27 21.49 3.33
C SER A 21 1.22 21.52 2.97
N LEU A 22 1.82 20.34 2.76
CA LEU A 22 3.24 20.18 2.47
C LEU A 22 3.45 19.55 1.09
N ALA A 23 3.99 20.32 0.15
CA ALA A 23 4.34 19.83 -1.18
C ALA A 23 5.55 18.88 -1.14
N ASN A 24 5.46 17.74 -1.83
CA ASN A 24 6.56 16.81 -2.01
C ASN A 24 7.41 17.19 -3.23
N HIS A 25 8.65 17.62 -2.97
CA HIS A 25 9.57 18.08 -4.01
C HIS A 25 10.16 16.96 -4.88
N GLU A 26 10.12 15.71 -4.42
CA GLU A 26 10.55 14.55 -5.20
C GLU A 26 9.46 14.08 -6.18
N VAL A 27 8.21 14.49 -5.96
CA VAL A 27 7.05 14.10 -6.77
C VAL A 27 6.34 15.34 -7.33
N GLU A 28 7.06 16.11 -8.15
CA GLU A 28 6.55 17.26 -8.92
C GLU A 28 5.84 18.35 -8.09
N GLY A 29 6.06 18.41 -6.78
CA GLY A 29 5.39 19.37 -5.89
C GLY A 29 3.96 18.98 -5.53
N ALA A 30 3.55 17.73 -5.74
CA ALA A 30 2.24 17.24 -5.34
C ALA A 30 2.04 17.32 -3.82
N PHE A 31 0.80 17.59 -3.39
CA PHE A 31 0.38 17.62 -1.99
C PHE A 31 -0.27 16.31 -1.61
N GLY A 32 -0.20 15.90 -0.34
CA GLY A 32 -0.87 14.69 0.13
C GLY A 32 -2.40 14.76 -0.01
N ASP A 33 -3.04 13.61 -0.12
CA ASP A 33 -4.51 13.45 -0.27
C ASP A 33 -5.33 13.66 1.01
N ASN A 34 -4.66 14.03 2.12
CA ASN A 34 -5.25 14.28 3.43
C ASN A 34 -5.77 13.01 4.17
N ASP A 35 -5.44 11.82 3.70
CA ASP A 35 -5.78 10.55 4.35
C ASP A 35 -4.54 9.88 5.00
N PRO A 36 -4.72 8.81 5.80
CA PRO A 36 -3.60 7.97 6.23
C PRO A 36 -2.98 7.22 5.04
N VAL A 37 -1.68 6.96 5.09
CA VAL A 37 -0.94 6.27 4.03
C VAL A 37 -1.55 4.92 3.71
N ASP A 38 -1.83 4.70 2.42
CA ASP A 38 -2.49 3.52 1.92
C ASP A 38 -1.58 2.29 1.84
N VAL A 39 -2.19 1.11 2.01
CA VAL A 39 -1.52 -0.19 1.98
C VAL A 39 -2.25 -1.14 1.05
N VAL A 40 -1.49 -1.72 0.12
CA VAL A 40 -1.89 -2.84 -0.72
C VAL A 40 -1.19 -4.10 -0.20
N GLU A 41 -1.94 -4.99 0.44
CA GLU A 41 -1.42 -6.25 0.98
C GLU A 41 -1.61 -7.40 -0.03
N ILE A 42 -0.50 -8.04 -0.41
CA ILE A 42 -0.40 -8.94 -1.58
C ILE A 42 -0.41 -10.44 -1.23
N GLY A 43 -0.58 -10.81 0.03
CA GLY A 43 -0.64 -12.20 0.46
C GLY A 43 -1.83 -12.97 -0.11
N ASP A 44 -1.74 -14.31 -0.09
CA ASP A 44 -2.70 -15.18 -0.77
C ASP A 44 -4.07 -15.25 -0.07
N SER A 45 -4.17 -14.79 1.19
CA SER A 45 -5.37 -14.92 2.02
C SER A 45 -6.24 -13.67 2.00
N GLN A 46 -7.53 -13.81 1.72
CA GLN A 46 -8.50 -12.73 1.87
C GLN A 46 -8.71 -12.38 3.36
N ARG A 47 -8.68 -11.08 3.67
CA ARG A 47 -8.79 -10.53 5.03
C ARG A 47 -10.14 -9.89 5.28
N LYS A 48 -10.48 -9.69 6.55
CA LYS A 48 -11.75 -9.07 6.94
C LYS A 48 -11.59 -7.54 7.03
N ILE A 49 -12.64 -6.82 6.68
CA ILE A 49 -12.69 -5.37 6.89
C ILE A 49 -12.49 -5.07 8.39
N GLY A 50 -11.55 -4.18 8.69
CA GLY A 50 -11.18 -3.79 10.06
C GLY A 50 -10.22 -4.74 10.78
N GLU A 51 -9.71 -5.78 10.10
CA GLU A 51 -8.66 -6.64 10.64
C GLU A 51 -7.32 -5.88 10.75
N VAL A 52 -6.58 -6.11 11.84
CA VAL A 52 -5.26 -5.50 12.06
C VAL A 52 -4.20 -6.55 11.85
N LEU A 53 -3.34 -6.34 10.86
CA LEU A 53 -2.28 -7.26 10.46
C LEU A 53 -0.91 -6.71 10.83
N LYS A 54 0.03 -7.61 11.07
CA LYS A 54 1.46 -7.27 11.03
C LYS A 54 1.94 -7.53 9.61
N VAL A 55 2.44 -6.50 8.96
CA VAL A 55 2.90 -6.57 7.58
C VAL A 55 4.37 -6.16 7.48
N LYS A 56 5.04 -6.62 6.42
CA LYS A 56 6.36 -6.15 5.99
C LYS A 56 6.19 -5.28 4.74
N PRO A 57 6.58 -4.00 4.76
CA PRO A 57 6.63 -3.16 3.56
C PRO A 57 7.68 -3.70 2.57
N LEU A 58 7.36 -3.65 1.28
CA LEU A 58 8.20 -4.15 0.20
C LEU A 58 8.52 -3.09 -0.85
N ALA A 59 7.57 -2.19 -1.11
CA ALA A 59 7.75 -1.08 -2.04
C ALA A 59 6.84 0.10 -1.66
N ALA A 60 7.14 1.27 -2.21
CA ALA A 60 6.25 2.42 -2.20
C ALA A 60 6.05 2.89 -3.64
N LEU A 61 4.78 3.08 -4.03
CA LEU A 61 4.40 3.68 -5.29
C LEU A 61 3.89 5.10 -5.03
N ALA A 62 4.54 6.10 -5.63
CA ALA A 62 4.06 7.47 -5.66
C ALA A 62 2.96 7.56 -6.74
N MET A 63 1.72 7.28 -6.37
CA MET A 63 0.58 7.48 -7.27
C MET A 63 0.13 8.93 -7.20
N ILE A 64 -0.19 9.51 -8.37
CA ILE A 64 -0.88 10.79 -8.45
C ILE A 64 -2.33 10.50 -8.79
N ASP A 65 -3.24 10.64 -7.83
CA ASP A 65 -4.68 10.48 -8.02
C ASP A 65 -5.35 11.84 -8.05
N GLU A 66 -6.02 12.16 -9.15
CA GLU A 66 -6.67 13.48 -9.39
C GLU A 66 -5.81 14.73 -9.07
N GLY A 67 -4.48 14.59 -9.07
CA GLY A 67 -3.51 15.66 -8.79
C GLY A 67 -2.95 15.69 -7.36
N GLU A 68 -3.42 14.78 -6.50
CA GLU A 68 -2.95 14.58 -5.13
C GLU A 68 -1.94 13.42 -5.10
N LEU A 69 -0.95 13.54 -4.24
CA LEU A 69 -0.03 12.44 -3.93
C LEU A 69 -0.75 11.49 -2.98
N ASP A 70 -0.81 10.24 -3.41
CA ASP A 70 -1.53 9.16 -2.76
C ASP A 70 -0.60 7.94 -2.70
N TRP A 71 0.14 7.79 -1.59
CA TRP A 71 1.15 6.74 -1.49
C TRP A 71 0.53 5.36 -1.35
N LYS A 72 0.86 4.45 -2.28
CA LYS A 72 0.51 3.03 -2.15
C LYS A 72 1.70 2.24 -1.63
N ILE A 73 1.66 1.85 -0.36
CA ILE A 73 2.66 0.93 0.21
C ILE A 73 2.28 -0.50 -0.16
N VAL A 74 3.14 -1.17 -0.93
CA VAL A 74 3.01 -2.61 -1.20
C VAL A 74 3.59 -3.37 -0.01
N ALA A 75 2.80 -4.26 0.58
CA ALA A 75 3.21 -5.01 1.77
C ALA A 75 2.74 -6.47 1.71
N ILE A 76 3.36 -7.32 2.51
CA ILE A 76 2.94 -8.71 2.70
C ILE A 76 2.69 -9.00 4.18
N SER A 77 1.61 -9.69 4.50
CA SER A 77 1.33 -10.11 5.88
C SER A 77 2.39 -11.09 6.39
N LEU A 78 2.82 -10.95 7.64
CA LEU A 78 3.87 -11.79 8.23
C LEU A 78 3.45 -13.25 8.45
N ASP A 79 2.15 -13.55 8.42
CA ASP A 79 1.61 -14.91 8.48
C ASP A 79 1.44 -15.55 7.09
N ASP A 80 1.76 -14.84 6.00
CA ASP A 80 1.75 -15.41 4.66
C ASP A 80 2.91 -16.41 4.48
N PRO A 81 2.68 -17.60 3.87
CA PRO A 81 3.73 -18.60 3.65
C PRO A 81 4.95 -18.09 2.86
N LYS A 82 4.76 -17.10 1.98
CA LYS A 82 5.82 -16.50 1.17
C LYS A 82 6.48 -15.28 1.83
N ALA A 83 6.01 -14.84 3.00
CA ALA A 83 6.54 -13.65 3.68
C ALA A 83 8.06 -13.72 3.94
N SER A 84 8.62 -14.90 4.16
CA SER A 84 10.08 -15.08 4.35
C SER A 84 10.88 -15.01 3.05
N LEU A 85 10.24 -15.26 1.90
CA LEU A 85 10.87 -15.30 0.58
C LEU A 85 10.91 -13.92 -0.09
N VAL A 86 10.07 -12.99 0.34
CA VAL A 86 9.90 -11.68 -0.31
C VAL A 86 10.33 -10.59 0.63
N ASN A 87 11.46 -9.92 0.36
CA ASN A 87 12.05 -8.91 1.24
C ASN A 87 12.27 -7.55 0.56
N ASP A 88 12.14 -7.49 -0.76
CA ASP A 88 12.25 -6.28 -1.57
C ASP A 88 11.33 -6.39 -2.79
N VAL A 89 11.17 -5.31 -3.54
CA VAL A 89 10.31 -5.24 -4.74
C VAL A 89 10.68 -6.28 -5.80
N ASP A 90 11.97 -6.57 -5.98
CA ASP A 90 12.46 -7.55 -6.95
C ASP A 90 11.98 -8.99 -6.63
N ASP A 91 11.77 -9.30 -5.35
CA ASP A 91 11.27 -10.60 -4.93
C ASP A 91 9.77 -10.75 -5.22
N VAL A 92 9.03 -9.64 -5.32
CA VAL A 92 7.58 -9.65 -5.63
C VAL A 92 7.37 -10.26 -7.00
N GLU A 93 8.04 -9.74 -8.04
CA GLU A 93 7.96 -10.24 -9.42
C GLU A 93 8.33 -11.74 -9.51
N LYS A 94 9.31 -12.17 -8.72
CA LYS A 94 9.77 -13.56 -8.71
C LYS A 94 8.76 -14.54 -8.07
N HIS A 95 8.01 -14.10 -7.07
CA HIS A 95 7.17 -14.96 -6.24
C HIS A 95 5.65 -14.73 -6.43
N PHE A 96 5.28 -13.66 -7.14
CA PHE A 96 3.91 -13.25 -7.50
C PHE A 96 3.85 -12.71 -8.94
N PRO A 97 4.14 -13.54 -9.97
CA PRO A 97 4.11 -13.12 -11.38
C PRO A 97 2.69 -13.02 -11.97
#